data_AF-A0A3M3ZII3-F1
#
_entry.id   AF-A0A3M3ZII3-F1
#
_cell.length_a   1.000
_cell.length_b   1.000
_cell.length_c   1.000
_cell.angle_alpha   90.00
_cell.angle_beta   90.00
_cell.angle_gamma   90.00
#
_symmetry.space_group_name_H-M   'P 1'
#
loop_
_entity.id
_entity.type
_entity.pdbx_description
1 polymer ?
#
loop_
_entity_poly.entity_id
_entity_poly.type
_entity_poly.pdbx_seq_one_letter_code
_entity_poly.pdbx_strand_id
1 'polypeptide(L)'
;MRLLKRGLRRHANSDRVMTQVLAAVPVTGLEYVLLAVELVLESGSLSADHILNVLARLTSSAPPPSVETSLQLKVAPASNTARYDQLRAKDEESRNA
;
A
#
# COMPACT_ATOMS: atom_id res chain seq x y z
N MET A 1 -13.19 -4.30 -12.17
CA MET A 1 -13.73 -5.10 -11.03
C MET A 1 -13.81 -6.62 -11.22
N ARG A 2 -14.16 -7.17 -12.39
CA ARG A 2 -14.22 -8.64 -12.58
C ARG A 2 -12.88 -9.35 -12.40
N LEU A 3 -11.79 -8.72 -12.84
CA LEU A 3 -10.42 -9.23 -12.67
C LEU A 3 -9.98 -9.24 -11.21
N LEU A 4 -10.28 -8.17 -10.46
CA LEU A 4 -10.09 -8.13 -9.00
C LEU A 4 -10.85 -9.26 -8.31
N LYS A 5 -12.15 -9.43 -8.61
CA LYS A 5 -12.96 -10.52 -8.07
C LYS A 5 -12.37 -11.90 -8.42
N ARG A 6 -11.75 -12.05 -9.60
CA ARG A 6 -11.08 -13.29 -10.02
C ARG A 6 -9.78 -13.52 -9.24
N GLY A 7 -8.96 -12.50 -9.05
CA GLY A 7 -7.73 -12.58 -8.26
C GLY A 7 -8.00 -12.87 -6.78
N LEU A 8 -9.05 -12.27 -6.22
CA LEU A 8 -9.38 -12.43 -4.80
C LEU A 8 -9.97 -13.80 -4.44
N ARG A 9 -10.47 -14.58 -5.40
CA ARG A 9 -11.13 -15.89 -5.15
C ARG A 9 -10.27 -16.91 -4.38
N ARG A 10 -8.95 -16.75 -4.35
CA ARG A 10 -8.02 -17.65 -3.65
C ARG A 10 -7.72 -17.20 -2.21
N HIS A 11 -8.25 -16.07 -1.76
CA HIS A 11 -7.96 -15.50 -0.44
C HIS A 11 -9.15 -15.63 0.50
N ALA A 12 -8.93 -16.15 1.71
CA ALA A 12 -9.95 -16.35 2.75
C ALA A 12 -10.70 -15.06 3.18
N ASN A 13 -10.21 -13.88 2.80
CA ASN A 13 -10.77 -12.57 3.12
C ASN A 13 -11.20 -11.77 1.87
N SER A 14 -11.51 -12.45 0.76
CA SER A 14 -11.81 -11.83 -0.55
C SER A 14 -12.87 -10.75 -0.49
N ASP A 15 -13.92 -10.99 0.29
CA ASP A 15 -15.08 -10.10 0.35
C ASP A 15 -14.76 -8.83 1.13
N ARG A 16 -13.99 -8.95 2.23
CA ARG A 16 -13.50 -7.79 2.99
C ARG A 16 -12.63 -6.88 2.12
N VAL A 17 -11.74 -7.46 1.31
CA VAL A 17 -10.90 -6.68 0.39
C VAL A 17 -11.77 -5.97 -0.65
N MET A 18 -12.75 -6.66 -1.25
CA MET A 18 -13.68 -6.05 -2.19
C MET A 18 -14.47 -4.90 -1.54
N THR A 19 -14.99 -5.09 -0.32
CA THR A 19 -15.73 -4.05 0.41
C THR A 19 -14.86 -2.82 0.69
N GLN A 20 -13.61 -3.01 1.13
CA GLN A 20 -12.68 -1.90 1.39
C GLN A 20 -12.37 -1.11 0.11
N VAL A 21 -12.14 -1.79 -1.01
CA VAL A 21 -11.87 -1.14 -2.29
C VAL A 21 -13.10 -0.38 -2.79
N LEU A 22 -14.30 -0.96 -2.67
CA LEU A 22 -15.54 -0.29 -3.06
C LEU A 22 -15.86 0.92 -2.17
N ALA A 23 -15.52 0.86 -0.88
CA ALA A 23 -15.69 1.98 0.05
C ALA A 23 -14.81 3.20 -0.28
N ALA A 24 -13.73 3.03 -1.05
CA ALA A 24 -12.89 4.14 -1.50
C ALA A 24 -13.50 4.94 -2.66
N VAL A 25 -14.38 4.33 -3.46
CA VAL A 25 -14.99 4.95 -4.66
C VAL A 25 -15.65 6.32 -4.39
N PRO A 26 -16.49 6.52 -3.35
CA PRO A 26 -17.09 7.84 -3.10
C PRO A 26 -16.07 8.93 -2.69
N VAL A 27 -14.87 8.55 -2.23
CA VAL A 27 -13.84 9.49 -1.77
C VAL A 27 -12.91 9.86 -2.92
N THR A 28 -12.40 8.88 -3.64
CA THR A 28 -11.36 9.08 -4.68
C THR A 28 -11.91 9.09 -6.10
N GLY A 29 -13.15 8.68 -6.32
CA GLY A 29 -13.72 8.48 -7.66
C GLY A 29 -13.41 7.10 -8.25
N LEU A 30 -14.31 6.64 -9.13
CA LEU A 30 -14.25 5.28 -9.69
C LEU A 30 -13.04 5.06 -10.60
N GLU A 31 -12.67 6.07 -11.39
CA GLU A 31 -11.56 5.99 -12.35
C GLU A 31 -10.24 5.64 -11.66
N TYR A 32 -9.88 6.36 -10.60
CA TYR A 32 -8.69 6.11 -9.81
C TYR A 32 -8.68 4.73 -9.16
N VAL A 33 -9.84 4.26 -8.69
CA VAL A 33 -9.98 2.91 -8.12
C VAL A 33 -9.77 1.83 -9.18
N LEU A 34 -10.27 2.03 -10.40
CA LEU A 34 -10.03 1.08 -11.49
C LEU A 34 -8.55 1.06 -11.90
N LEU A 35 -7.91 2.22 -12.04
CA LEU A 35 -6.49 2.33 -12.36
C LEU A 35 -5.62 1.68 -11.29
N ALA A 36 -5.90 1.94 -10.00
CA ALA A 36 -5.16 1.33 -8.91
C ALA A 36 -5.27 -0.19 -8.91
N VAL A 37 -6.46 -0.72 -9.18
CA VAL A 37 -6.69 -2.16 -9.28
C VAL A 37 -5.93 -2.77 -10.46
N GLU A 38 -5.86 -2.08 -11.59
CA GLU A 38 -5.09 -2.52 -12.77
C GLU A 38 -3.60 -2.61 -12.46
N LEU A 39 -3.01 -1.54 -11.91
CA LEU A 39 -1.59 -1.50 -11.51
C LEU A 39 -1.23 -2.60 -10.49
N VAL A 40 -2.13 -2.89 -9.55
CA VAL A 40 -1.92 -3.96 -8.57
C VAL A 40 -2.04 -5.36 -9.19
N LEU A 41 -2.90 -5.54 -10.19
CA LEU A 41 -2.99 -6.82 -10.88
C LEU A 41 -1.73 -7.09 -11.73
N GLU A 42 -1.16 -6.05 -12.33
CA GLU A 42 0.11 -6.14 -13.05
C GLU A 42 1.30 -6.46 -12.13
N SER A 43 1.29 -6.00 -10.88
CA SER A 43 2.35 -6.30 -9.91
C SER A 43 2.33 -7.74 -9.38
N GLY A 44 1.26 -8.50 -9.64
CA GLY A 44 1.12 -9.90 -9.26
C GLY A 44 0.85 -10.17 -7.77
N SER A 45 0.88 -9.14 -6.91
CA SER A 45 0.62 -9.25 -5.48
C SER A 45 -0.63 -8.48 -5.08
N LEU A 46 -1.74 -9.22 -4.92
CA LEU A 46 -3.04 -8.63 -4.65
C LEU A 46 -3.34 -8.53 -3.15
N SER A 47 -3.39 -7.31 -2.61
CA SER A 47 -3.86 -7.04 -1.25
C SER A 47 -4.64 -5.71 -1.16
N ALA A 48 -5.54 -5.59 -0.19
CA ALA A 48 -6.26 -4.33 0.07
C ALA A 48 -5.30 -3.19 0.35
N ASP A 49 -4.31 -3.42 1.22
CA ASP A 49 -3.30 -2.42 1.59
C ASP A 49 -2.51 -1.95 0.37
N HIS A 50 -2.17 -2.86 -0.55
CA HIS A 50 -1.47 -2.49 -1.77
C HIS A 50 -2.33 -1.62 -2.68
N ILE A 51 -3.62 -1.97 -2.86
CA ILE A 51 -4.57 -1.17 -3.65
C ILE A 51 -4.76 0.22 -3.04
N LEU A 52 -4.98 0.30 -1.72
CA LEU A 52 -5.16 1.57 -1.01
C LEU A 52 -3.89 2.44 -1.08
N ASN A 53 -2.71 1.84 -1.04
CA ASN A 53 -1.45 2.57 -1.18
C ASN A 53 -1.24 3.11 -2.60
N VAL A 54 -1.54 2.30 -3.63
CA VAL A 54 -1.53 2.78 -5.02
C VAL A 54 -2.54 3.91 -5.21
N LEU A 55 -3.76 3.76 -4.69
CA LEU A 55 -4.77 4.82 -4.70
C LEU A 55 -4.26 6.12 -4.08
N ALA A 56 -3.69 6.05 -2.88
CA ALA A 56 -3.17 7.22 -2.18
C ALA A 56 -2.08 7.94 -2.98
N ARG A 57 -1.24 7.20 -3.72
CA ARG A 57 -0.22 7.78 -4.61
C ARG A 57 -0.82 8.41 -5.86
N LEU A 58 -1.81 7.76 -6.49
CA LEU A 58 -2.47 8.30 -7.69
C LEU A 58 -3.23 9.59 -7.41
N THR A 59 -3.78 9.74 -6.21
CA THR A 59 -4.54 10.94 -5.80
C THR A 59 -3.71 11.89 -4.94
N SER A 60 -2.40 11.69 -4.84
CA SER A 60 -1.53 12.53 -4.03
C SER A 60 -1.42 13.92 -4.65
N SER A 61 -1.57 14.96 -3.82
CA SER A 61 -1.22 16.33 -4.23
C SER A 61 0.27 16.42 -4.53
N ALA A 62 0.65 17.43 -5.31
CA ALA A 62 2.05 17.73 -5.57
C ALA A 62 2.82 17.82 -4.23
N PRO A 63 4.01 17.19 -4.14
CA PRO A 63 4.83 17.31 -2.94
C PRO A 63 5.13 18.79 -2.67
N PRO A 64 5.21 19.18 -1.39
CA PRO A 64 5.57 20.55 -1.06
C PRO A 64 6.94 20.90 -1.65
N PRO A 65 7.20 22.18 -1.96
CA PRO A 65 8.51 22.61 -2.45
C PRO A 65 9.58 22.23 -1.44
N SER A 66 10.74 21.83 -1.95
CA SER A 66 11.89 21.57 -1.09
C SER A 66 12.34 22.86 -0.41
N VAL A 67 12.73 22.75 0.86
CA VAL A 67 13.26 23.88 1.61
C VAL A 67 14.73 24.05 1.25
N GLU A 68 15.07 25.20 0.67
CA GLU A 68 16.46 25.58 0.43
C GLU A 68 17.18 25.75 1.77
N THR A 69 18.26 24.98 1.97
CA THR A 69 19.04 25.01 3.20
C THR A 69 20.51 24.75 2.92
N SER A 70 21.40 25.37 3.70
CA SER A 70 22.84 25.10 3.70
C SER A 70 23.23 23.90 4.56
N LEU A 71 22.28 23.28 5.27
CA LEU A 71 22.52 22.11 6.11
C LEU A 71 22.92 20.92 5.25
N GLN A 72 24.10 20.36 5.52
CA GLN A 72 24.57 19.13 4.89
C GLN A 72 24.40 17.95 5.84
N LEU A 73 23.94 16.82 5.29
CA LEU A 73 23.84 15.57 6.02
C LEU A 73 25.26 15.06 6.33
N LYS A 74 25.56 14.87 7.62
CA LYS A 74 26.81 14.21 8.05
C LYS A 74 26.81 12.71 7.76
N VAL A 75 25.62 12.11 7.69
CA VAL A 75 25.42 10.68 7.44
C VAL A 75 24.26 10.53 6.47
N ALA A 76 24.48 9.75 5.41
CA ALA A 76 23.43 9.47 4.44
C ALA A 76 22.32 8.61 5.07
N PRO A 77 21.03 8.85 4.74
CA PRO A 77 19.94 8.02 5.21
C PRO A 77 20.08 6.61 4.62
N ALA A 78 20.15 5.62 5.49
CA ALA A 78 20.15 4.22 5.10
C ALA A 78 18.73 3.65 5.24
N SER A 79 18.23 3.00 4.19
CA SER A 79 16.99 2.23 4.25
C SER A 79 17.24 0.89 4.97
N ASN A 80 17.43 0.93 6.29
CA ASN A 80 17.72 -0.25 7.10
C ASN A 80 16.42 -0.97 7.49
N THR A 81 15.81 -1.68 6.53
CA THR A 81 14.59 -2.47 6.74
C THR A 81 14.80 -3.62 7.73
N ALA A 82 16.01 -4.16 7.83
CA ALA A 82 16.36 -5.27 8.74
C ALA A 82 16.07 -4.94 10.21
N ARG A 83 16.11 -3.65 10.60
CA ARG A 83 15.70 -3.22 11.95
C ARG A 83 14.25 -3.58 12.25
N TYR A 84 13.35 -3.41 11.28
CA TYR A 84 11.93 -3.73 11.45
C TYR A 84 11.69 -5.23 11.40
N ASP A 85 12.39 -5.95 10.53
CA ASP A 85 12.26 -7.40 10.41
C ASP A 85 12.58 -8.09 11.75
N GLN A 86 13.61 -7.63 12.46
CA GLN A 86 13.97 -8.12 13.79
C GLN A 86 12.89 -7.84 14.84
N LEU A 87 12.23 -6.68 14.78
CA LEU A 87 11.16 -6.34 15.73
C LEU A 87 9.93 -7.21 15.49
N ARG A 88 9.57 -7.40 14.22
CA ARG A 88 8.43 -8.23 13.83
C ARG A 88 8.63 -9.69 14.24
N ALA A 89 9.85 -10.22 14.07
CA ALA A 89 10.17 -11.57 14.51
C ALA A 89 9.98 -11.76 16.02
N LYS A 90 10.39 -10.77 16.84
CA LYS A 90 10.19 -10.80 18.31
C LYS A 90 8.72 -10.70 18.71
N ASP A 91 7.94 -9.86 18.02
CA ASP A 91 6.50 -9.75 18.28
C ASP A 91 5.76 -11.05 17.92
N GLU A 92 6.18 -11.72 16.84
CA GLU A 92 5.64 -13.03 16.43
C GLU A 92 6.03 -14.12 17.43
N GLU A 93 7.26 -14.13 17.94
CA GLU A 93 7.71 -15.04 19.01
C GLU A 93 6.91 -14.83 20.31
N SER A 94 6.66 -13.58 20.70
CA SER A 94 5.89 -13.25 21.91
C SER A 94 4.40 -13.58 21.80
N ARG A 95 3.83 -13.61 20.59
CA ARG A 95 2.43 -14.03 20.36
C ARG A 95 2.26 -15.54 20.31
N ASN A 96 3.34 -16.27 20.01
CA ASN A 96 3.33 -17.72 19.85
C ASN A 96 3.79 -18.47 21.11
N ALA A 97 4.19 -17.73 22.16
CA ALA A 97 4.53 -18.23 23.49
C ALA A 97 3.31 -18.16 24.44
#